data_AF-A0A352IY15-F1
#
_entry.id   AF-A0A352IY15-F1
#
_cell.length_a   1.000
_cell.length_b   1.000
_cell.length_c   1.000
_cell.angle_alpha   90.00
_cell.angle_beta   90.00
_cell.angle_gamma   90.00
#
_symmetry.space_group_name_H-M   'P 1'
#
loop_
_entity.id
_entity.type
_entity.pdbx_description
1 polymer ?
#
loop_
_entity_poly.entity_id
_entity_poly.type
_entity_poly.pdbx_seq_one_letter_code
_entity_poly.pdbx_strand_id
1 'polypeptide(L)'
;MSQGASTRPSPLPLIAPEFPSRPADHRTWGQLHGSSEALAICESARAHKGLTLVITRSTADAIRLEQAMRFFLGLPPEEDGPAVSDDGLELLSLPDWETLPYDLFSPHQDIISRRIRTLHRLPATSHGVLVVPARTLMHRLPPVNYLQGNTLLLEVGQSLDIKSWRMQLEAAGYRHAENVYEHGEYAVRGAILDIFPMGASQPYRIDLFDDEIETLRTFDPETQRSIDR
;
A
#
# COMPACT_ATOMS: atom_id res chain seq x y z
N MET A 1 38.48 9.10 -2.59
CA MET A 1 37.79 8.58 -3.79
C MET A 1 36.31 8.42 -3.45
N SER A 2 35.52 9.49 -3.58
CA SER A 2 34.07 9.42 -3.39
C SER A 2 33.44 8.88 -4.68
N GLN A 3 32.80 7.73 -4.60
CA GLN A 3 31.99 7.21 -5.69
C GLN A 3 30.82 8.18 -5.91
N GLY A 4 30.78 8.83 -7.06
CA GLY A 4 29.67 9.67 -7.47
C GLY A 4 28.43 8.81 -7.65
N ALA A 5 27.35 9.18 -6.97
CA ALA A 5 26.04 8.61 -7.23
C ALA A 5 25.72 8.86 -8.72
N SER A 6 25.69 7.78 -9.50
CA SER A 6 25.29 7.81 -10.91
C SER A 6 23.78 8.08 -10.98
N THR A 7 23.38 9.35 -10.95
CA THR A 7 22.01 9.75 -11.31
C THR A 7 21.79 9.39 -12.77
N ARG A 8 21.07 8.29 -13.03
CA ARG A 8 20.59 7.99 -14.39
C ARG A 8 19.79 9.21 -14.88
N PRO A 9 20.05 9.73 -16.09
CA PRO A 9 19.25 10.82 -16.62
C PRO A 9 17.80 10.37 -16.74
N SER A 10 16.86 11.20 -16.27
CA SER A 10 15.43 10.98 -16.48
C SER A 10 15.18 10.80 -17.98
N PRO A 11 14.45 9.75 -18.40
CA PRO A 11 14.19 9.53 -19.82
C PRO A 11 13.48 10.73 -20.43
N LEU A 12 13.88 11.10 -21.67
CA LEU A 12 13.18 12.14 -22.42
C LEU A 12 11.73 11.71 -22.64
N PRO A 13 10.76 12.62 -22.47
CA PRO A 13 9.36 12.28 -22.64
C PRO A 13 9.06 11.89 -24.08
N LEU A 14 8.35 10.78 -24.27
CA LEU A 14 7.91 10.29 -25.57
C LEU A 14 6.54 10.88 -25.98
N ILE A 15 5.65 11.10 -25.02
CA ILE A 15 4.28 11.59 -25.24
C ILE A 15 3.98 12.83 -24.36
N ALA A 16 4.54 12.90 -23.15
CA ALA A 16 4.26 13.85 -22.05
C ALA A 16 3.23 14.93 -22.37
N PRO A 17 1.94 14.61 -22.25
CA PRO A 17 0.92 15.60 -22.44
C PRO A 17 1.02 16.68 -21.36
N GLU A 18 0.84 17.92 -21.77
CA GLU A 18 0.94 19.08 -20.89
C GLU A 18 -0.07 19.01 -19.74
N PHE A 19 0.44 19.29 -18.53
CA PHE A 19 -0.36 19.31 -17.31
C PHE A 19 -1.30 20.54 -17.28
N PRO A 20 -2.52 20.42 -16.70
CA PRO A 20 -3.41 21.55 -16.48
C PRO A 20 -2.75 22.70 -15.71
N SER A 21 -2.89 23.93 -16.20
CA SER A 21 -2.18 25.11 -15.66
C SER A 21 -3.00 25.90 -14.62
N ARG A 22 -4.32 25.69 -14.59
CA ARG A 22 -5.26 26.41 -13.73
C ARG A 22 -6.46 25.52 -13.34
N PRO A 23 -7.20 25.86 -12.28
CA PRO A 23 -8.45 25.17 -11.96
C PRO A 23 -9.42 25.14 -13.15
N ALA A 24 -10.08 24.00 -13.35
CA ALA A 24 -10.99 23.74 -14.48
C ALA A 24 -10.36 23.89 -15.90
N ASP A 25 -9.04 23.74 -16.02
CA ASP A 25 -8.37 23.59 -17.32
C ASP A 25 -8.57 22.16 -17.85
N HIS A 26 -9.66 21.96 -18.60
CA HIS A 26 -10.00 20.68 -19.21
C HIS A 26 -9.18 20.44 -20.48
N ARG A 27 -8.46 19.32 -20.50
CA ARG A 27 -7.66 18.88 -21.66
C ARG A 27 -8.11 17.48 -22.08
N THR A 28 -8.09 17.22 -23.37
CA THR A 28 -8.44 15.92 -23.94
C THR A 28 -7.23 15.36 -24.68
N TRP A 29 -6.77 14.19 -24.26
CA TRP A 29 -5.70 13.46 -24.94
C TRP A 29 -6.34 12.46 -25.90
N GLY A 30 -5.95 12.51 -27.17
CA GLY A 30 -6.46 11.63 -28.23
C GLY A 30 -5.34 10.78 -28.82
N GLN A 31 -5.71 9.84 -29.70
CA GLN A 31 -4.77 8.96 -30.41
C GLN A 31 -3.89 8.09 -29.48
N LEU A 32 -4.40 7.78 -28.29
CA LEU A 32 -3.78 6.83 -27.37
C LEU A 32 -4.26 5.42 -27.73
N HIS A 33 -3.31 4.55 -28.09
CA HIS A 33 -3.55 3.15 -28.45
C HIS A 33 -2.80 2.20 -27.51
N GLY A 34 -3.38 1.03 -27.23
CA GLY A 34 -2.78 0.03 -26.35
C GLY A 34 -2.45 0.61 -24.96
N SER A 35 -1.20 0.45 -24.52
CA SER A 35 -0.72 0.91 -23.21
C SER A 35 -0.18 2.34 -23.21
N SER A 36 -0.32 3.10 -24.31
CA SER A 36 0.20 4.48 -24.37
C SER A 36 -0.49 5.43 -23.39
N GLU A 37 -1.71 5.14 -22.94
CA GLU A 37 -2.39 5.86 -21.86
C GLU A 37 -1.58 5.82 -20.55
N ALA A 38 -1.10 4.64 -20.16
CA ALA A 38 -0.30 4.48 -18.95
C ALA A 38 1.02 5.28 -19.05
N LEU A 39 1.72 5.19 -20.18
CA LEU A 39 2.94 5.94 -20.42
C LEU A 39 2.70 7.46 -20.37
N ALA A 40 1.65 7.94 -21.05
CA ALA A 40 1.30 9.35 -21.07
C ALA A 40 1.01 9.88 -19.66
N ILE A 41 0.28 9.11 -18.84
CA ILE A 41 0.02 9.48 -17.44
C ILE A 41 1.32 9.48 -16.63
N CYS A 42 2.16 8.45 -16.74
CA CYS A 42 3.44 8.38 -16.03
C CYS A 42 4.34 9.59 -16.35
N GLU A 43 4.50 9.93 -17.64
CA GLU A 43 5.32 11.06 -18.05
C GLU A 43 4.73 12.41 -17.60
N SER A 44 3.42 12.59 -17.71
CA SER A 44 2.74 13.79 -17.22
C SER A 44 2.88 13.94 -15.71
N ALA A 45 2.75 12.84 -14.96
CA ALA A 45 2.93 12.82 -13.52
C ALA A 45 4.38 13.13 -13.10
N ARG A 46 5.40 12.64 -13.82
CA ARG A 46 6.81 13.00 -13.57
C ARG A 46 7.06 14.50 -13.72
N ALA A 47 6.41 15.14 -14.70
CA ALA A 47 6.51 16.59 -14.89
C ALA A 47 5.77 17.41 -13.81
N HIS A 48 4.79 16.80 -13.14
CA HIS A 48 3.95 17.45 -12.14
C HIS A 48 4.45 17.23 -10.71
N LYS A 49 4.90 18.30 -10.03
CA LYS A 49 5.31 18.25 -8.62
C LYS A 49 4.10 18.21 -7.67
N GLY A 50 3.39 17.09 -7.68
CA GLY A 50 2.22 16.85 -6.84
C GLY A 50 1.66 15.44 -6.99
N LEU A 51 0.48 15.22 -6.41
CA LEU A 51 -0.27 13.97 -6.57
C LEU A 51 -1.18 14.06 -7.82
N THR A 52 -1.03 13.10 -8.73
CA THR A 52 -1.90 12.93 -9.89
C THR A 52 -2.97 11.89 -9.58
N LEU A 53 -4.23 12.30 -9.49
CA LEU A 53 -5.37 11.40 -9.30
C LEU A 53 -5.86 10.86 -10.64
N VAL A 54 -5.83 9.54 -10.80
CA VAL A 54 -6.27 8.84 -12.01
C VAL A 54 -7.55 8.09 -11.70
N ILE A 55 -8.65 8.57 -12.29
CA ILE A 55 -9.98 7.99 -12.07
C ILE A 55 -10.30 7.06 -13.24
N THR A 56 -10.42 5.77 -12.98
CA THR A 56 -10.78 4.78 -14.00
C THR A 56 -12.28 4.48 -13.98
N ARG A 57 -12.82 3.96 -15.08
CA ARG A 57 -14.26 3.64 -15.18
C ARG A 57 -14.68 2.44 -14.35
N SER A 58 -13.77 1.48 -14.14
CA SER A 58 -14.05 0.20 -13.49
C SER A 58 -12.83 -0.32 -12.74
N THR A 59 -13.04 -1.27 -11.83
CA THR A 59 -11.96 -1.98 -11.13
C THR A 59 -11.02 -2.68 -12.10
N ALA A 60 -11.56 -3.32 -13.15
CA ALA A 60 -10.76 -3.97 -14.18
C ALA A 60 -9.87 -2.98 -14.97
N ASP A 61 -10.40 -1.79 -15.28
CA ASP A 61 -9.61 -0.72 -15.91
C ASP A 61 -8.50 -0.22 -14.97
N ALA A 62 -8.76 -0.10 -13.66
CA ALA A 62 -7.74 0.28 -12.68
C ALA A 62 -6.59 -0.74 -12.62
N ILE A 63 -6.90 -2.03 -12.48
CA ILE A 63 -5.89 -3.10 -12.41
C ILE A 63 -5.04 -3.13 -13.68
N ARG A 64 -5.68 -3.10 -14.85
CA ARG A 64 -4.96 -3.07 -16.15
C ARG A 64 -4.04 -1.86 -16.28
N LEU A 65 -4.53 -0.69 -15.85
CA LEU A 65 -3.77 0.56 -15.94
C LEU A 65 -2.59 0.55 -14.96
N GLU A 66 -2.80 0.11 -13.73
CA GLU A 66 -1.75 -0.03 -12.71
C GLU A 66 -0.64 -0.98 -13.17
N GLN A 67 -0.99 -2.15 -13.71
CA GLN A 67 0.00 -3.10 -14.26
C GLN A 67 0.83 -2.48 -15.39
N ALA A 68 0.18 -1.73 -16.29
CA ALA A 68 0.89 -1.03 -17.36
C ALA A 68 1.79 0.09 -16.82
N MET A 69 1.34 0.84 -15.81
CA MET A 69 2.15 1.86 -15.15
C MET A 69 3.36 1.26 -14.44
N ARG A 70 3.21 0.14 -13.73
CA ARG A 70 4.33 -0.57 -13.08
C ARG A 70 5.44 -0.89 -14.08
N PHE A 71 5.07 -1.40 -15.26
CA PHE A 71 6.01 -1.64 -16.36
C PHE A 71 6.79 -0.37 -16.77
N PHE A 72 6.09 0.74 -17.05
CA PHE A 72 6.75 1.98 -17.48
C PHE A 72 7.54 2.69 -16.37
N LEU A 73 7.20 2.43 -15.11
CA LEU A 73 7.92 2.96 -13.95
C LEU A 73 9.10 2.06 -13.52
N GLY A 74 9.28 0.89 -14.14
CA GLY A 74 10.31 -0.07 -13.75
C GLY A 74 10.04 -0.71 -12.38
N LEU A 75 8.78 -0.74 -11.95
CA LEU A 75 8.37 -1.34 -10.69
C LEU A 75 8.12 -2.85 -10.87
N PRO A 76 8.30 -3.66 -9.82
CA PRO A 76 7.94 -5.06 -9.86
C PRO A 76 6.44 -5.28 -10.13
N PRO A 77 6.07 -6.37 -10.82
CA PRO A 77 4.68 -6.65 -11.17
C PRO A 77 3.80 -6.96 -9.95
N GLU A 78 4.41 -7.36 -8.83
CA GLU A 78 3.70 -7.66 -7.59
C GLU A 78 3.11 -6.38 -6.99
N GLU A 79 1.81 -6.41 -6.67
CA GLU A 79 1.07 -5.25 -6.16
C GLU A 79 1.59 -4.77 -4.79
N ASP A 80 2.00 -5.69 -3.93
CA ASP A 80 2.61 -5.42 -2.61
C ASP A 80 4.12 -5.12 -2.67
N GLY A 81 4.70 -5.07 -3.87
CA GLY A 81 6.10 -4.72 -4.09
C GLY A 81 6.40 -3.23 -3.86
N PRO A 82 7.67 -2.83 -4.04
CA PRO A 82 8.08 -1.43 -4.07
C PRO A 82 7.16 -0.59 -4.97
N ALA A 83 6.68 0.52 -4.42
CA ALA A 83 5.74 1.43 -5.08
C ALA A 83 6.40 2.70 -5.62
N VAL A 84 7.70 2.90 -5.37
CA VAL A 84 8.42 4.13 -5.74
C VAL A 84 9.43 3.82 -6.82
N SER A 85 9.36 4.54 -7.94
CA SER A 85 10.29 4.38 -9.06
C SER A 85 11.68 4.93 -8.72
N ASP A 86 12.69 4.56 -9.52
CA ASP A 86 14.07 5.05 -9.38
C ASP A 86 14.18 6.59 -9.35
N ASP A 87 13.27 7.29 -10.02
CA ASP A 87 13.21 8.76 -10.06
C ASP A 87 12.29 9.39 -9.01
N GLY A 88 11.77 8.59 -8.08
CA GLY A 88 11.02 9.07 -6.91
C GLY A 88 9.52 9.29 -7.15
N LEU A 89 8.96 8.82 -8.26
CA LEU A 89 7.51 8.84 -8.47
C LEU A 89 6.86 7.66 -7.77
N GLU A 90 5.96 7.94 -6.83
CA GLU A 90 5.22 6.90 -6.09
C GLU A 90 3.94 6.51 -6.83
N LEU A 91 3.70 5.21 -7.04
CA LEU A 91 2.48 4.63 -7.59
C LEU A 91 1.63 4.03 -6.47
N LEU A 92 0.43 4.55 -6.30
CA LEU A 92 -0.55 4.09 -5.33
C LEU A 92 -1.82 3.61 -6.05
N SER A 93 -2.50 2.64 -5.47
CA SER A 93 -3.83 2.23 -5.89
C SER A 93 -4.78 2.15 -4.70
N LEU A 94 -6.01 2.62 -4.88
CA LEU A 94 -7.08 2.44 -3.91
C LEU A 94 -8.08 1.42 -4.46
N PRO A 95 -7.93 0.13 -4.12
CA PRO A 95 -8.78 -0.89 -4.68
C PRO A 95 -10.20 -0.79 -4.13
N ASP A 96 -11.16 -1.24 -4.94
CA ASP A 96 -12.54 -1.36 -4.50
C ASP A 96 -12.71 -2.47 -3.46
N TRP A 97 -13.78 -2.43 -2.67
CA TRP A 97 -14.13 -3.52 -1.76
C TRP A 97 -14.48 -4.83 -2.45
N GLU A 98 -14.84 -4.78 -3.73
CA GLU A 98 -15.30 -5.94 -4.53
C GLU A 98 -16.58 -6.60 -4.00
N THR A 99 -17.29 -5.91 -3.11
CA THR A 99 -18.64 -6.26 -2.66
C THR A 99 -19.67 -5.33 -3.28
N LEU A 100 -20.93 -5.75 -3.29
CA LEU A 100 -22.03 -4.90 -3.72
C LEU A 100 -22.43 -3.90 -2.60
N PRO A 101 -23.06 -2.77 -2.94
CA PRO A 101 -23.70 -1.93 -1.92
C PRO A 101 -24.74 -2.76 -1.15
N TYR A 102 -24.60 -2.79 0.19
CA TYR A 102 -25.45 -3.59 1.09
C TYR A 102 -25.34 -5.11 0.91
N ASP A 103 -24.15 -5.59 0.50
CA ASP A 103 -23.86 -7.02 0.45
C ASP A 103 -23.93 -7.69 1.84
N LEU A 104 -24.11 -9.00 1.84
CA LEU A 104 -24.05 -9.84 3.04
C LEU A 104 -22.62 -10.29 3.37
N PHE A 105 -21.70 -10.13 2.41
CA PHE A 105 -20.29 -10.49 2.57
C PHE A 105 -19.44 -9.28 2.95
N SER A 106 -18.47 -9.52 3.82
CA SER A 106 -17.42 -8.55 4.11
C SER A 106 -16.35 -8.58 3.00
N PRO A 107 -15.69 -7.45 2.70
CA PRO A 107 -14.58 -7.43 1.76
C PRO A 107 -13.45 -8.36 2.23
N HIS A 108 -12.69 -8.91 1.28
CA HIS A 108 -11.53 -9.74 1.60
C HIS A 108 -10.48 -8.95 2.40
N GLN A 109 -9.81 -9.59 3.37
CA GLN A 109 -8.86 -8.91 4.25
C GLN A 109 -7.65 -8.33 3.51
N ASP A 110 -7.22 -8.96 2.40
CA ASP A 110 -6.12 -8.40 1.57
C ASP A 110 -6.54 -7.09 0.90
N ILE A 111 -7.81 -6.98 0.47
CA ILE A 111 -8.36 -5.73 -0.06
C ILE A 111 -8.36 -4.67 1.04
N ILE A 112 -8.81 -5.01 2.25
CA ILE A 112 -8.81 -4.08 3.39
C ILE A 112 -7.39 -3.65 3.76
N SER A 113 -6.45 -4.60 3.81
CA SER A 113 -5.03 -4.36 4.07
C SER A 113 -4.43 -3.38 3.06
N ARG A 114 -4.59 -3.63 1.75
CA ARG A 114 -4.12 -2.72 0.69
C ARG A 114 -4.74 -1.33 0.81
N ARG A 115 -6.04 -1.24 1.11
CA ARG A 115 -6.71 0.07 1.31
C ARG A 115 -6.11 0.82 2.50
N ILE A 116 -5.90 0.15 3.63
CA ILE A 116 -5.27 0.74 4.82
C ILE A 116 -3.85 1.22 4.49
N ARG A 117 -3.05 0.40 3.79
CA ARG A 117 -1.70 0.76 3.32
C ARG A 117 -1.73 2.05 2.51
N THR A 118 -2.58 2.12 1.48
CA THR A 118 -2.70 3.29 0.62
C THR A 118 -3.18 4.52 1.40
N LEU A 119 -4.21 4.39 2.23
CA LEU A 119 -4.76 5.51 3.00
C LEU A 119 -3.80 6.03 4.09
N HIS A 120 -2.99 5.15 4.67
CA HIS A 120 -1.93 5.55 5.60
C HIS A 120 -0.79 6.28 4.88
N ARG A 121 -0.43 5.84 3.67
CA ARG A 121 0.67 6.42 2.90
C ARG A 121 0.31 7.76 2.25
N LEU A 122 -0.92 7.89 1.77
CA LEU A 122 -1.41 9.01 0.96
C LEU A 122 -1.13 10.41 1.55
N PRO A 123 -1.28 10.68 2.86
CA PRO A 123 -0.99 12.02 3.42
C PRO A 123 0.48 12.44 3.31
N ALA A 124 1.41 11.48 3.23
CA ALA A 124 2.85 11.74 3.11
C ALA A 124 3.33 11.80 1.65
N THR A 125 2.50 11.35 0.69
CA THR A 125 2.86 11.32 -0.73
C THR A 125 2.80 12.73 -1.32
N SER A 126 3.96 13.29 -1.64
CA SER A 126 4.10 14.63 -2.24
C SER A 126 4.27 14.61 -3.76
N HIS A 127 4.72 13.50 -4.32
CA HIS A 127 4.91 13.31 -5.76
C HIS A 127 4.56 11.88 -6.15
N GLY A 128 3.45 11.69 -6.86
CA GLY A 128 2.97 10.36 -7.16
C GLY A 128 1.70 10.30 -7.99
N VAL A 129 1.25 9.08 -8.26
CA VAL A 129 0.04 8.74 -9.01
C VAL A 129 -0.85 7.89 -8.11
N LEU A 130 -2.12 8.27 -7.95
CA LEU A 130 -3.12 7.45 -7.27
C LEU A 130 -4.16 6.96 -8.29
N VAL A 131 -4.22 5.65 -8.51
CA VAL A 131 -5.23 5.01 -9.36
C VAL A 131 -6.44 4.62 -8.52
N VAL A 132 -7.63 5.06 -8.91
CA VAL A 132 -8.88 4.77 -8.20
C VAL A 132 -10.04 4.55 -9.19
N PRO A 133 -10.83 3.47 -9.04
CA PRO A 133 -12.08 3.34 -9.79
C PRO A 133 -13.10 4.41 -9.39
N ALA A 134 -13.90 4.88 -10.35
CA ALA A 134 -14.93 5.90 -10.11
C ALA A 134 -15.91 5.51 -8.99
N ARG A 135 -16.34 4.23 -8.94
CA ARG A 135 -17.18 3.69 -7.86
C ARG A 135 -16.52 3.84 -6.49
N THR A 136 -15.22 3.56 -6.42
CA THR A 136 -14.46 3.54 -5.18
C THR A 136 -14.23 4.94 -4.64
N LEU A 137 -14.03 5.91 -5.53
CA LEU A 137 -13.88 7.33 -5.19
C LEU A 137 -15.14 7.91 -4.51
N MET A 138 -16.32 7.36 -4.80
CA MET A 138 -17.58 7.81 -4.22
C MET A 138 -17.79 7.33 -2.78
N HIS A 139 -17.00 6.36 -2.30
CA HIS A 139 -17.11 5.90 -0.91
C HIS A 139 -16.64 6.96 0.08
N ARG A 140 -17.37 7.10 1.18
CA ARG A 140 -16.87 7.84 2.34
C ARG A 140 -15.72 7.07 2.97
N LEU A 141 -14.66 7.80 3.31
CA LEU A 141 -13.47 7.24 3.96
C LEU A 141 -13.51 7.54 5.46
N PRO A 142 -12.85 6.70 6.28
CA PRO A 142 -12.63 7.04 7.68
C PRO A 142 -11.81 8.33 7.80
N PRO A 143 -11.99 9.11 8.88
CA PRO A 143 -11.13 10.24 9.19
C PRO A 143 -9.64 9.85 9.27
N VAL A 144 -8.74 10.76 8.88
CA VAL A 144 -7.29 10.50 8.88
C VAL A 144 -6.76 10.17 10.28
N ASN A 145 -7.26 10.88 11.30
CA ASN A 145 -6.88 10.66 12.70
C ASN A 145 -7.30 9.28 13.22
N TYR A 146 -8.35 8.67 12.67
CA TYR A 146 -8.76 7.31 13.01
C TYR A 146 -7.71 6.29 12.56
N LEU A 147 -7.15 6.45 11.35
CA LEU A 147 -6.10 5.56 10.86
C LEU A 147 -4.78 5.78 11.60
N GLN A 148 -4.37 7.05 11.76
CA GLN A 148 -3.10 7.38 12.43
C GLN A 148 -3.09 6.97 13.91
N GLY A 149 -4.21 7.13 14.61
CA GLY A 149 -4.31 6.80 16.04
C GLY A 149 -4.31 5.30 16.36
N ASN A 150 -4.52 4.43 15.35
CA ASN A 150 -4.59 2.97 15.52
C ASN A 150 -3.43 2.25 14.83
N THR A 151 -2.24 2.87 14.84
CA THR A 151 -1.02 2.28 14.25
C THR A 151 -0.28 1.45 15.29
N LEU A 152 0.09 0.23 14.91
CA LEU A 152 0.95 -0.63 15.73
C LEU A 152 2.42 -0.23 15.49
N LEU A 153 3.03 0.44 16.48
CA LEU A 153 4.46 0.73 16.48
C LEU A 153 5.14 -0.17 17.51
N LEU A 154 6.03 -1.04 17.04
CA LEU A 154 6.80 -1.92 17.90
C LEU A 154 8.29 -1.81 17.59
N GLU A 155 9.10 -1.78 18.64
CA GLU A 155 10.55 -1.67 18.55
C GLU A 155 11.23 -2.75 19.41
N VAL A 156 12.39 -3.23 18.96
CA VAL A 156 13.22 -4.14 19.77
C VAL A 156 13.69 -3.41 21.04
N GLY A 157 13.63 -4.10 22.17
CA GLY A 157 13.98 -3.57 23.50
C GLY A 157 12.84 -2.84 24.23
N GLN A 158 11.66 -2.74 23.62
CA GLN A 158 10.49 -2.21 24.33
C GLN A 158 9.86 -3.27 25.23
N SER A 159 9.29 -2.85 26.37
CA SER A 159 8.46 -3.72 27.21
C SER A 159 7.06 -3.88 26.60
N LEU A 160 6.56 -5.12 26.56
CA LEU A 160 5.27 -5.53 26.02
C LEU A 160 4.58 -6.50 26.98
N ASP A 161 3.54 -6.02 27.67
CA ASP A 161 2.63 -6.90 28.42
C ASP A 161 1.65 -7.59 27.47
N ILE A 162 1.81 -8.91 27.31
CA ILE A 162 1.00 -9.75 26.42
C ILE A 162 -0.50 -9.58 26.68
N LYS A 163 -0.92 -9.47 27.94
CA LYS A 163 -2.34 -9.38 28.30
C LYS A 163 -2.94 -8.07 27.81
N SER A 164 -2.27 -6.96 28.07
CA SER A 164 -2.68 -5.63 27.63
C SER A 164 -2.66 -5.52 26.10
N TRP A 165 -1.60 -6.04 25.47
CA TRP A 165 -1.48 -6.05 24.01
C TRP A 165 -2.60 -6.84 23.34
N ARG A 166 -2.95 -8.01 23.89
CA ARG A 166 -4.08 -8.81 23.42
C ARG A 166 -5.40 -8.02 23.47
N MET A 167 -5.68 -7.35 24.57
CA MET A 167 -6.90 -6.54 24.70
C MET A 167 -6.92 -5.37 23.70
N GLN A 168 -5.78 -4.76 23.42
CA GLN A 168 -5.66 -3.69 22.41
C GLN A 168 -5.94 -4.23 21.00
N LEU A 169 -5.40 -5.40 20.66
CA LEU A 169 -5.64 -6.06 19.37
C LEU A 169 -7.11 -6.45 19.18
N GLU A 170 -7.72 -7.07 20.19
CA GLU A 170 -9.15 -7.43 20.18
C GLU A 170 -10.02 -6.18 20.01
N ALA A 171 -9.69 -5.08 20.71
CA ALA A 171 -10.38 -3.81 20.57
C ALA A 171 -10.17 -3.16 19.18
N ALA A 172 -9.04 -3.40 18.53
CA ALA A 172 -8.75 -2.99 17.17
C ALA A 172 -9.37 -3.92 16.09
N GLY A 173 -10.05 -5.00 16.51
CA GLY A 173 -10.75 -5.94 15.62
C GLY A 173 -9.88 -7.06 15.06
N TYR A 174 -8.68 -7.28 15.63
CA TYR A 174 -7.86 -8.44 15.27
C TYR A 174 -8.46 -9.73 15.85
N ARG A 175 -8.29 -10.83 15.13
CA ARG A 175 -8.78 -12.16 15.50
C ARG A 175 -7.67 -13.00 16.12
N HIS A 176 -7.94 -13.59 17.27
CA HIS A 176 -7.06 -14.61 17.84
C HIS A 176 -7.20 -15.92 17.06
N ALA A 177 -6.09 -16.45 16.55
CA ALA A 177 -6.01 -17.70 15.82
C ALA A 177 -4.97 -18.64 16.44
N GLU A 178 -5.00 -19.92 16.08
CA GLU A 178 -3.96 -20.87 16.50
C GLU A 178 -2.65 -20.59 15.75
N ASN A 179 -2.73 -20.43 14.43
CA ASN A 179 -1.67 -20.01 13.52
C ASN A 179 -2.15 -18.77 12.76
N VAL A 180 -1.23 -17.87 12.44
CA VAL A 180 -1.50 -16.67 11.66
C VAL A 180 -1.30 -16.98 10.18
N TYR A 181 -2.36 -16.81 9.38
CA TYR A 181 -2.32 -16.97 7.93
C TYR A 181 -2.72 -15.70 7.20
N GLU A 182 -3.66 -14.94 7.75
CA GLU A 182 -4.31 -13.83 7.06
C GLU A 182 -4.14 -12.51 7.79
N HIS A 183 -4.27 -11.40 7.07
CA HIS A 183 -4.25 -10.06 7.65
C HIS A 183 -5.31 -9.89 8.74
N GLY A 184 -4.94 -9.23 9.85
CA GLY A 184 -5.82 -9.02 10.99
C GLY A 184 -5.86 -10.20 11.97
N GLU A 185 -4.98 -11.19 11.82
CA GLU A 185 -4.85 -12.29 12.76
C GLU A 185 -3.64 -12.12 13.68
N TYR A 186 -3.74 -12.68 14.88
CA TYR A 186 -2.62 -12.85 15.78
C TYR A 186 -2.71 -14.17 16.55
N ALA A 187 -1.57 -14.68 17.00
CA ALA A 187 -1.46 -15.88 17.82
C ALA A 187 -0.45 -15.66 18.94
N VAL A 188 -0.66 -16.30 20.09
CA VAL A 188 0.22 -16.20 21.26
C VAL A 188 0.61 -17.58 21.74
N ARG A 189 1.93 -17.84 21.86
CA ARG A 189 2.49 -19.12 22.31
C ARG A 189 3.64 -18.89 23.28
N GLY A 190 3.30 -18.80 24.56
CA GLY A 190 4.29 -18.47 25.60
C GLY A 190 4.88 -17.08 25.34
N ALA A 191 6.18 -17.03 25.06
CA ALA A 191 6.92 -15.80 24.78
C ALA A 191 6.93 -15.40 23.29
N ILE A 192 6.27 -16.17 22.42
CA ILE A 192 6.21 -15.88 20.97
C ILE A 192 4.83 -15.33 20.64
N LEU A 193 4.80 -14.21 19.92
CA LEU A 193 3.58 -13.63 19.38
C LEU A 193 3.72 -13.50 17.86
N ASP A 194 2.77 -14.09 17.14
CA ASP A 194 2.66 -13.91 15.70
C ASP A 194 1.54 -12.92 15.42
N ILE A 195 1.72 -12.03 14.47
CA ILE A 195 0.71 -11.08 14.03
C ILE A 195 0.84 -10.82 12.54
N PHE A 196 -0.28 -10.68 11.84
CA PHE A 196 -0.31 -10.16 10.48
C PHE A 196 -0.96 -8.77 10.47
N PRO A 197 -0.16 -7.70 10.58
CA PRO A 197 -0.70 -6.35 10.65
C PRO A 197 -1.43 -5.96 9.36
N MET A 198 -2.56 -5.27 9.51
CA MET A 198 -3.23 -4.64 8.37
C MET A 198 -2.30 -3.60 7.72
N GLY A 199 -2.12 -3.70 6.40
CA GLY A 199 -1.25 -2.84 5.61
C GLY A 199 0.22 -3.27 5.53
N ALA A 200 0.61 -4.35 6.22
CA ALA A 200 1.91 -5.01 6.01
C ALA A 200 1.84 -5.99 4.83
N SER A 201 2.96 -6.31 4.19
CA SER A 201 3.01 -7.36 3.14
C SER A 201 3.33 -8.74 3.68
N GLN A 202 3.85 -8.83 4.90
CA GLN A 202 4.26 -10.07 5.56
C GLN A 202 3.86 -10.02 7.04
N PRO A 203 3.59 -11.18 7.65
CA PRO A 203 3.37 -11.26 9.09
C PRO A 203 4.70 -11.18 9.85
N TYR A 204 4.60 -10.78 11.11
CA TYR A 204 5.71 -10.62 12.03
C TYR A 204 5.60 -11.60 13.19
N ARG A 205 6.73 -12.19 13.55
CA ARG A 205 6.96 -12.94 14.77
C ARG A 205 7.73 -12.05 15.74
N ILE A 206 7.19 -11.94 16.94
CA ILE A 206 7.72 -11.17 18.06
C ILE A 206 8.17 -12.18 19.11
N ASP A 207 9.47 -12.25 19.34
CA ASP A 207 10.03 -13.08 20.41
C ASP A 207 10.29 -12.19 21.63
N LEU A 208 9.74 -12.59 22.78
CA LEU A 208 9.94 -11.90 24.05
C LEU A 208 10.97 -12.62 24.92
N PHE A 209 11.76 -11.84 25.66
CA PHE A 209 12.51 -12.31 26.81
C PHE A 209 11.91 -11.64 28.06
N ASP A 210 11.31 -12.44 28.94
CA ASP A 210 10.39 -11.96 29.98
C ASP A 210 9.26 -11.09 29.39
N ASP A 211 9.29 -9.78 29.62
CA ASP A 211 8.34 -8.80 29.09
C ASP A 211 8.97 -7.86 28.05
N GLU A 212 10.20 -8.11 27.59
CA GLU A 212 10.91 -7.26 26.63
C GLU A 212 10.94 -7.90 25.23
N ILE A 213 10.72 -7.10 24.18
CA ILE A 213 10.87 -7.58 22.80
C ILE A 213 12.34 -7.83 22.50
N GLU A 214 12.70 -9.10 22.36
CA GLU A 214 14.05 -9.53 21.99
C GLU A 214 14.25 -9.44 20.48
N THR A 215 13.33 -9.99 19.69
CA THR A 215 13.43 -9.94 18.22
C THR A 215 12.10 -9.72 17.53
N LEU A 216 12.16 -9.05 16.37
CA LEU A 216 11.08 -8.87 15.43
C LEU A 216 11.51 -9.45 14.08
N ARG A 217 10.81 -10.46 13.59
CA ARG A 217 11.17 -11.18 12.35
C ARG A 217 9.97 -11.35 11.45
N THR A 218 10.16 -11.25 10.15
CA THR A 218 9.14 -11.66 9.18
C THR A 218 9.11 -13.17 9.05
N PHE A 219 7.94 -13.73 8.77
CA PHE A 219 7.81 -15.17 8.48
C PHE A 219 6.84 -15.42 7.33
N ASP A 220 6.96 -16.59 6.72
CA ASP A 220 6.10 -17.04 5.64
C ASP A 220 4.83 -17.68 6.25
N PRO A 221 3.62 -17.16 5.96
CA PRO A 221 2.37 -17.65 6.58
C PRO A 221 2.02 -19.08 6.17
N GLU A 222 2.45 -19.57 5.01
CA GLU A 222 2.14 -20.93 4.58
C GLU A 222 3.05 -21.96 5.27
N THR A 223 4.35 -21.68 5.30
CA THR A 223 5.34 -22.60 5.86
C THR A 223 5.55 -22.41 7.36
N GLN A 224 5.09 -21.29 7.93
CA GLN A 224 5.28 -20.88 9.33
C GLN A 224 6.75 -20.73 9.74
N ARG A 225 7.63 -20.45 8.75
CA ARG A 225 9.08 -20.32 8.93
C ARG A 225 9.52 -18.87 8.74
N SER A 226 10.44 -18.40 9.58
CA SER A 226 11.04 -17.08 9.44
C SER A 226 11.75 -16.93 8.09
N ILE A 227 11.54 -15.78 7.45
CA ILE A 227 12.13 -15.44 6.14
C ILE A 227 13.54 -14.87 6.35
N ASP A 228 13.68 -14.00 7.35
CA ASP A 228 14.97 -13.40 7.74
C ASP A 228 15.61 -14.15 8.92
N ARG A 229 16.92 -14.38 8.82
CA ARG A 229 17.74 -15.09 9.83
C ARG A 229 18.37 -14.13 10.84
#